data_AF-A0A819MG36-F1
#
_entry.id   AF-A0A819MG36-F1
#
_cell.length_a   1.000
_cell.length_b   1.000
_cell.length_c   1.000
_cell.angle_alpha   90.00
_cell.angle_beta   90.00
_cell.angle_gamma   90.00
#
_symmetry.space_group_name_H-M   'P 1'
#
loop_
_entity.id
_entity.type
_entity.pdbx_description
1 polymer ?
#
loop_
_entity_poly.entity_id
_entity_poly.type
_entity_poly.pdbx_seq_one_letter_code
_entity_poly.pdbx_strand_id
1 'polypeptide(L)'
;MKPSQFKIQDDGSIQAINALAAVHGTQYQHGNIAQTIYVASGSTVDWIYGTANVIFSYGVELRDTGKYGFLLPEDQIIPSGEETLAGLLALLQYIEKQVYA
;
A
#
# COMPACT_ATOMS: atom_id res chain seq x y z
N MET A 1 14.76 8.98 6.70
CA MET A 1 15.65 7.80 6.79
C MET A 1 14.84 6.59 6.37
N LYS A 2 15.37 5.69 5.51
CA LYS A 2 14.62 4.49 5.11
C LYS A 2 14.68 3.45 6.24
N PRO A 3 13.60 2.70 6.50
CA PRO A 3 13.61 1.62 7.49
C PRO A 3 14.63 0.54 7.13
N SER A 4 15.20 -0.13 8.12
CA SER A 4 16.13 -1.26 7.91
C SER A 4 15.49 -2.39 7.08
N GLN A 5 14.19 -2.59 7.25
CA GLN A 5 13.39 -3.56 6.50
C GLN A 5 12.71 -2.94 5.27
N PHE A 6 13.22 -1.83 4.73
CA PHE A 6 12.63 -1.17 3.55
C PHE A 6 12.48 -2.13 2.37
N LYS A 7 13.49 -2.95 2.07
CA LYS A 7 13.46 -3.83 0.90
C LYS A 7 12.32 -4.84 0.96
N ILE A 8 12.13 -5.51 2.10
CA ILE A 8 11.07 -6.52 2.26
C ILE A 8 9.68 -5.88 2.25
N GLN A 9 9.55 -4.64 2.75
CA GLN A 9 8.31 -3.89 2.63
C GLN A 9 8.01 -3.53 1.16
N ASP A 10 9.01 -3.01 0.46
CA ASP A 10 8.91 -2.56 -0.94
C ASP A 10 8.62 -3.70 -1.91
N ASP A 11 9.28 -4.85 -1.74
CA ASP A 11 8.98 -6.07 -2.50
C ASP A 11 7.50 -6.48 -2.32
N GLY A 12 6.96 -6.37 -1.09
CA GLY A 12 5.54 -6.60 -0.80
C GLY A 12 4.61 -5.60 -1.48
N SER A 13 4.98 -4.31 -1.50
CA SER A 13 4.24 -3.29 -2.24
C SER A 13 4.19 -3.58 -3.74
N ILE A 14 5.31 -4.04 -4.33
CA ILE A 14 5.37 -4.44 -5.75
C ILE A 14 4.40 -5.58 -6.04
N GLN A 15 4.31 -6.59 -5.17
CA GLN A 15 3.33 -7.67 -5.34
C GLN A 15 1.90 -7.13 -5.30
N ALA A 16 1.61 -6.25 -4.33
CA ALA A 16 0.29 -5.67 -4.15
C ALA A 16 -0.17 -4.84 -5.36
N ILE A 17 0.65 -3.90 -5.83
CA ILE A 17 0.26 -3.00 -6.92
C ILE A 17 0.13 -3.74 -8.26
N ASN A 18 0.93 -4.80 -8.49
CA ASN A 18 0.83 -5.62 -9.70
C ASN A 18 -0.49 -6.40 -9.71
N ALA A 19 -0.87 -7.00 -8.59
CA ALA A 19 -2.14 -7.73 -8.46
C ALA A 19 -3.35 -6.78 -8.56
N LEU A 20 -3.26 -5.59 -7.95
CA LEU A 20 -4.27 -4.54 -8.06
C LEU A 20 -4.46 -4.11 -9.52
N ALA A 21 -3.37 -3.76 -10.21
CA ALA A 21 -3.41 -3.32 -11.60
C ALA A 21 -3.94 -4.39 -12.55
N ALA A 22 -3.79 -5.68 -12.23
CA ALA A 22 -4.32 -6.77 -13.06
C ALA A 22 -5.85 -6.84 -13.09
N VAL A 23 -6.56 -6.23 -12.13
CA VAL A 23 -8.04 -6.26 -12.07
C VAL A 23 -8.65 -5.26 -13.06
N HIS A 24 -8.32 -3.98 -12.91
CA HIS A 24 -8.94 -2.88 -13.68
C HIS A 24 -7.93 -1.99 -14.42
N GLY A 25 -6.63 -2.30 -14.38
CA GLY A 25 -5.57 -1.51 -15.01
C GLY A 25 -5.12 -0.29 -14.22
N THR A 26 -5.64 -0.05 -13.01
CA THR A 26 -5.30 1.13 -12.20
C THR A 26 -3.85 1.09 -11.76
N GLN A 27 -3.13 2.18 -12.01
CA GLN A 27 -1.70 2.29 -11.73
C GLN A 27 -1.46 2.99 -10.40
N TYR A 28 -0.83 2.28 -9.46
CA TYR A 28 -0.42 2.82 -8.16
C TYR A 28 1.07 3.08 -8.15
N GLN A 29 1.48 4.12 -7.41
CA GLN A 29 2.88 4.34 -7.06
C GLN A 29 3.17 3.69 -5.71
N HIS A 30 4.40 3.25 -5.50
CA HIS A 30 4.85 2.70 -4.21
C HIS A 30 6.16 3.37 -3.76
N GLY A 31 6.46 3.23 -2.47
CA GLY A 31 7.71 3.69 -1.90
C GLY A 31 7.55 4.21 -0.47
N ASN A 32 8.60 4.86 0.01
CA ASN A 32 8.56 5.52 1.31
C ASN A 32 7.70 6.79 1.26
N ILE A 33 6.81 6.99 2.24
CA ILE A 33 5.87 8.12 2.31
C ILE A 33 6.56 9.47 2.08
N ALA A 34 7.71 9.71 2.71
CA ALA A 34 8.42 10.98 2.61
C ALA A 34 8.89 11.31 1.18
N GLN A 35 9.08 10.29 0.34
CA GLN A 35 9.53 10.43 -1.05
C GLN A 35 8.37 10.36 -2.04
N THR A 36 7.35 9.55 -1.75
CA THR A 36 6.23 9.30 -2.66
C THR A 36 5.11 10.33 -2.50
N ILE A 37 4.91 10.88 -1.29
CA ILE A 37 3.84 11.83 -0.99
C ILE A 37 4.45 13.15 -0.49
N TYR A 38 4.90 13.20 0.76
CA TYR A 38 5.63 14.32 1.37
C TYR A 38 6.16 13.92 2.75
N VAL A 39 7.10 14.71 3.31
CA VAL A 39 7.60 14.51 4.67
C VAL A 39 6.50 14.75 5.70
N ALA A 40 6.11 13.69 6.40
CA ALA A 40 5.17 13.73 7.52
C ALA A 40 5.83 13.12 8.77
N SER A 41 5.43 13.60 9.95
CA SER A 41 5.85 13.02 11.24
C SER A 41 4.62 12.61 12.05
N GLY A 42 4.75 11.58 12.89
CA GLY A 42 3.64 11.08 13.70
C GLY A 42 2.60 10.26 12.91
N SER A 43 2.97 9.72 11.75
CA SER A 43 2.08 8.84 10.99
C SER A 43 1.85 7.53 11.73
N THR A 44 0.66 6.95 11.57
CA THR A 44 0.32 5.64 12.14
C THR A 44 1.33 4.57 11.71
N VAL A 45 1.75 4.58 10.44
CA VAL A 45 2.66 3.55 9.91
C VAL A 45 4.07 3.65 10.50
N ASP A 46 4.56 4.87 10.76
CA ASP A 46 5.85 5.09 11.42
C ASP A 46 5.80 4.64 12.87
N TRP A 47 4.69 4.90 13.58
CA TRP A 47 4.52 4.46 14.96
C TRP A 47 4.42 2.93 15.07
N ILE A 48 3.64 2.29 14.19
CA ILE A 48 3.52 0.83 14.12
C ILE A 48 4.88 0.18 13.87
N TYR A 49 5.66 0.73 12.93
CA TYR A 49 6.97 0.19 12.60
C TYR A 49 7.99 0.45 13.73
N GLY A 50 8.11 1.70 14.19
CA GLY A 50 9.19 2.12 15.09
C GLY A 50 8.93 1.89 16.58
N THR A 51 7.67 1.82 17.01
CA THR A 51 7.30 1.63 18.43
C THR A 51 6.68 0.27 18.68
N ALA A 52 5.71 -0.15 17.84
CA ALA A 52 5.07 -1.46 18.00
C ALA A 52 5.90 -2.63 17.44
N ASN A 53 7.04 -2.34 16.79
CA ASN A 53 7.94 -3.32 16.20
C ASN A 53 7.27 -4.25 15.16
N VAL A 54 6.26 -3.75 14.45
CA VAL A 54 5.59 -4.50 13.37
C VAL A 54 6.24 -4.14 12.04
N ILE A 55 6.92 -5.10 11.44
CA ILE A 55 7.70 -4.89 10.21
C ILE A 55 6.79 -4.53 9.04
N PHE A 56 5.69 -5.25 8.85
CA PHE A 56 4.79 -5.06 7.71
C PHE A 56 3.76 -3.95 8.01
N SER A 57 4.18 -2.71 7.79
CA SER A 57 3.39 -1.49 8.04
C SER A 57 3.25 -0.68 6.75
N TYR A 58 2.02 -0.45 6.31
CA TYR A 58 1.70 0.14 5.00
C TYR A 58 0.63 1.22 5.11
N GLY A 59 0.80 2.28 4.33
CA GLY A 59 -0.25 3.28 4.06
C GLY A 59 -0.71 3.13 2.62
N VAL A 60 -2.01 3.23 2.39
CA VAL A 60 -2.61 3.10 1.06
C VAL A 60 -3.48 4.31 0.80
N GLU A 61 -3.20 5.01 -0.30
CA GLU A 61 -4.03 6.09 -0.83
C GLU A 61 -4.78 5.53 -2.05
N LEU A 62 -6.11 5.49 -1.99
CA LEU A 62 -6.95 4.84 -3.00
C LEU A 62 -7.19 5.74 -4.23
N ARG A 63 -8.14 5.36 -5.08
CA ARG A 63 -8.58 6.20 -6.21
C ARG A 63 -9.13 7.55 -5.71
N ASP A 64 -9.06 8.62 -6.50
CA ASP A 64 -8.37 8.76 -7.79
C ASP A 64 -7.13 9.64 -7.67
N THR A 65 -6.59 10.11 -8.80
CA THR A 65 -5.40 10.98 -8.84
C THR A 65 -5.73 12.48 -8.82
N GLY A 66 -6.94 12.85 -8.34
CA GLY A 66 -7.33 14.24 -8.09
C GLY A 66 -8.42 14.79 -9.02
N LYS A 67 -9.02 13.99 -9.89
CA LYS A 67 -10.18 14.44 -10.71
C LYS A 67 -11.42 14.63 -9.83
N TYR A 68 -11.68 13.67 -8.96
CA TYR A 68 -12.76 13.72 -7.97
C TYR A 68 -12.22 13.80 -6.54
N GLY A 69 -11.01 13.26 -6.29
CA GLY A 69 -10.41 13.22 -4.96
C GLY A 69 -11.35 12.58 -3.94
N PHE A 70 -11.63 13.28 -2.85
CA PHE A 70 -12.52 12.78 -1.79
C PHE A 70 -13.99 12.62 -2.22
N LEU A 71 -14.40 13.18 -3.35
CA LEU A 71 -15.77 13.08 -3.89
C LEU A 71 -15.87 12.07 -5.03
N LEU A 72 -15.13 10.96 -4.92
CA LEU A 72 -15.16 9.88 -5.90
C LEU A 72 -16.60 9.37 -6.10
N PRO A 73 -17.09 9.22 -7.35
CA PRO A 73 -18.45 8.76 -7.61
C PRO A 73 -18.74 7.37 -7.03
N GLU A 74 -20.00 7.13 -6.66
CA GLU A 74 -20.43 5.87 -6.05
C GLU A 74 -20.21 4.64 -6.95
N ASP A 75 -20.22 4.83 -8.27
CA ASP A 75 -19.95 3.78 -9.25
C ASP A 75 -18.49 3.28 -9.24
N GLN A 76 -17.58 4.00 -8.56
CA GLN A 76 -16.19 3.60 -8.36
C GLN A 76 -15.97 2.79 -7.07
N ILE A 77 -16.97 2.68 -6.18
CA ILE A 77 -16.81 1.98 -4.90
C ILE A 77 -16.46 0.51 -5.13
N ILE A 78 -17.25 -0.20 -5.95
CA ILE A 78 -17.02 -1.62 -6.21
C ILE A 78 -15.71 -1.84 -7.00
N PRO A 79 -15.44 -1.14 -8.11
CA PRO A 79 -14.16 -1.27 -8.82
C PRO A 79 -12.93 -1.00 -7.93
N SER A 80 -12.98 0.03 -7.07
CA SER A 80 -11.90 0.33 -6.14
C SER A 80 -11.72 -0.76 -5.10
N GLY A 81 -12.82 -1.34 -4.60
CA GLY A 81 -12.78 -2.44 -3.62
C GLY A 81 -12.21 -3.73 -4.20
N GLU A 82 -12.60 -4.10 -5.43
CA GLU A 82 -12.13 -5.32 -6.10
C GLU A 82 -10.61 -5.30 -6.33
N GLU A 83 -10.08 -4.21 -6.86
CA GLU A 83 -8.64 -4.11 -7.12
C GLU A 83 -7.83 -4.01 -5.82
N THR A 84 -8.34 -3.31 -4.81
CA THR A 84 -7.69 -3.17 -3.51
C THR A 84 -7.64 -4.52 -2.79
N LEU A 85 -8.71 -5.31 -2.87
CA LEU A 85 -8.74 -6.65 -2.30
C LEU A 85 -7.73 -7.58 -2.97
N ALA A 86 -7.60 -7.52 -4.30
CA ALA A 86 -6.58 -8.31 -5.02
C ALA A 86 -5.16 -7.94 -4.56
N GLY A 87 -4.86 -6.64 -4.44
CA GLY A 87 -3.58 -6.17 -3.90
C GLY A 87 -3.33 -6.61 -2.46
N LEU A 88 -4.34 -6.52 -1.58
CA LEU A 88 -4.25 -6.95 -0.19
C LEU A 88 -3.96 -8.45 -0.06
N LEU A 89 -4.67 -9.29 -0.83
CA LEU A 89 -4.45 -10.74 -0.81
C LEU A 89 -3.04 -11.11 -1.29
N ALA A 90 -2.54 -10.47 -2.33
CA ALA A 90 -1.17 -10.68 -2.81
C ALA A 90 -0.12 -10.26 -1.76
N LEU A 91 -0.35 -9.13 -1.07
CA LEU A 91 0.51 -8.69 0.02
C LEU A 91 0.50 -9.70 1.18
N LEU A 92 -0.67 -10.19 1.59
CA LEU A 92 -0.79 -11.16 2.68
C LEU A 92 -0.09 -12.48 2.33
N GLN A 93 -0.23 -12.98 1.11
CA GLN A 93 0.49 -14.17 0.63
C GLN A 93 2.01 -13.95 0.60
N TYR A 94 2.47 -12.76 0.23
CA TYR A 94 3.88 -12.40 0.31
C TYR A 94 4.37 -12.43 1.76
N ILE A 95 3.65 -11.79 2.68
CA ILE A 95 3.99 -11.74 4.11
C ILE A 95 4.03 -13.13 4.72
N GLU A 96 3.02 -13.98 4.44
CA GLU A 96 2.96 -15.36 4.92
C GLU A 96 4.25 -16.12 4.59
N LYS A 97 4.76 -15.98 3.36
CA LYS A 97 6.02 -16.59 2.92
C LYS A 97 7.27 -16.01 3.59
N GLN A 98 7.23 -14.78 4.10
CA GLN A 98 8.38 -14.22 4.83
C GLN A 98 8.40 -14.63 6.30
N VAL A 99 7.24 -14.97 6.86
CA VAL A 99 7.09 -15.31 8.28
C VAL A 99 7.22 -16.81 8.53
N TYR A 100 6.71 -17.65 7.63
CA TYR A 100 6.58 -19.09 7.84
C TYR A 100 7.43 -19.96 6.90
N ALA A 101 8.28 -19.37 6.05
CA ALA A 101 9.22 -20.12 5.22
C ALA A 101 10.56 -20.41 5.93
#